data_AF-A0A1X7UN88-F1
#
_entry.id   AF-A0A1X7UN88-F1
#
_cell.length_a   1.000
_cell.length_b   1.000
_cell.length_c   1.000
_cell.angle_alpha   90.00
_cell.angle_beta   90.00
_cell.angle_gamma   90.00
#
_symmetry.space_group_name_H-M   'P 1'
#
loop_
_entity.id
_entity.type
_entity.pdbx_description
1 polymer ?
#
loop_
_entity_poly.entity_id
_entity_poly.type
_entity_poly.pdbx_seq_one_letter_code
_entity_poly.pdbx_strand_id
1 'polypeptide(L)'
;MLKITIFTIIALVLEAAGLLVCGYFSKSKFDSVLYLSLTVGAGALIQAGFMINHIDLAPRFAGVLMGITNTFGTIPGIVAPVVAKYMAQEPPSGSDVKHIYQEEWRKVFLISVQVYIFGAAVYLILADGKKQWWADGVKKERKDSSIQ
;
A
#
# COMPACT_ATOMS: atom_id res chain seq x y z
N MET A 1 -3.45 4.27 -19.29
CA MET A 1 -3.01 4.74 -17.96
C MET A 1 -4.06 5.41 -17.09
N LEU A 2 -4.84 6.43 -17.52
CA LEU A 2 -5.82 7.08 -16.61
C LEU A 2 -6.77 6.09 -15.90
N LYS A 3 -7.14 5.02 -16.60
CA LYS A 3 -7.93 3.91 -16.04
C LYS A 3 -7.24 3.16 -14.91
N ILE A 4 -5.91 2.98 -14.99
CA ILE A 4 -5.10 2.28 -13.97
C ILE A 4 -4.97 3.18 -12.74
N THR A 5 -4.70 4.48 -12.92
CA THR A 5 -4.63 5.43 -11.80
C THR A 5 -5.94 5.47 -11.01
N ILE A 6 -7.08 5.58 -11.71
CA ILE A 6 -8.41 5.56 -11.07
C ILE A 6 -8.65 4.21 -10.37
N PHE A 7 -8.30 3.10 -11.02
CA PHE A 7 -8.43 1.76 -10.42
C PHE A 7 -7.60 1.62 -9.13
N THR A 8 -6.36 2.09 -9.12
CA THR A 8 -5.49 2.08 -7.93
C THR A 8 -6.06 2.95 -6.81
N ILE A 9 -6.63 4.12 -7.13
CA ILE A 9 -7.28 4.98 -6.13
C ILE A 9 -8.52 4.29 -5.53
N ILE A 10 -9.37 3.70 -6.36
CA ILE A 10 -10.55 2.96 -5.89
C ILE A 10 -10.12 1.82 -4.97
N ALA A 11 -9.05 1.10 -5.32
CA ALA A 11 -8.52 0.03 -4.50
C ALA A 11 -7.95 0.54 -3.16
N LEU A 12 -7.21 1.67 -3.15
CA LEU A 12 -6.73 2.32 -1.92
C LEU A 12 -7.88 2.75 -0.99
N VAL A 13 -8.94 3.33 -1.56
CA VAL A 13 -10.13 3.75 -0.80
C VAL A 13 -10.91 2.52 -0.30
N LEU A 14 -11.01 1.47 -1.10
CA LEU A 14 -11.65 0.22 -0.71
C LEU A 14 -10.93 -0.43 0.47
N GLU A 15 -9.60 -0.46 0.46
CA GLU A 15 -8.81 -1.02 1.55
C GLU A 15 -8.94 -0.19 2.82
N ALA A 16 -8.93 1.14 2.71
CA ALA A 16 -9.24 2.04 3.83
C ALA A 16 -10.64 1.78 4.41
N ALA A 17 -11.66 1.64 3.56
CA ALA A 17 -13.01 1.32 3.99
C ALA A 17 -13.09 -0.06 4.67
N GLY A 18 -12.39 -1.07 4.13
CA GLY A 18 -12.32 -2.41 4.70
C GLY A 18 -11.71 -2.42 6.11
N LEU A 19 -10.66 -1.63 6.34
CA LEU A 19 -10.05 -1.48 7.66
C LEU A 19 -10.97 -0.75 8.65
N LEU A 20 -11.74 0.24 8.21
CA LEU A 20 -12.79 0.85 9.05
C LEU A 20 -13.87 -0.18 9.42
N VAL A 21 -14.31 -1.00 8.48
CA VAL A 21 -15.28 -2.07 8.75
C VAL A 21 -14.71 -3.05 9.77
N CYS A 22 -13.45 -3.48 9.60
CA CYS A 22 -12.76 -4.34 10.55
C CYS A 22 -12.66 -3.71 11.95
N GLY A 23 -12.41 -2.39 12.05
CA GLY A 23 -12.27 -1.70 13.34
C GLY A 23 -13.58 -1.47 14.10
N TYR A 24 -14.72 -1.35 13.42
CA TYR A 24 -16.00 -1.00 14.06
C TYR A 24 -17.04 -2.14 14.10
N PHE A 25 -17.01 -3.06 13.14
CA PHE A 25 -18.04 -4.11 12.99
C PHE A 25 -17.60 -5.49 13.50
N SER A 26 -16.34 -5.64 13.89
CA SER A 26 -15.80 -6.90 14.43
C SER A 26 -16.29 -7.17 15.85
N LYS A 27 -17.20 -8.14 16.00
CA LYS A 27 -17.78 -8.53 17.31
C LYS A 27 -17.14 -9.80 17.88
N SER A 28 -16.61 -10.66 17.01
CA SER A 28 -15.90 -11.87 17.37
C SER A 28 -14.49 -11.92 16.75
N LYS A 29 -13.66 -12.85 17.25
CA LYS A 29 -12.33 -13.12 16.68
C LYS A 29 -12.45 -13.59 15.23
N PHE A 30 -13.46 -14.42 14.94
CA PHE A 30 -13.71 -14.92 13.59
C PHE A 30 -14.06 -13.79 12.62
N ASP A 31 -14.95 -12.88 13.00
CA ASP A 31 -15.33 -11.73 12.16
C ASP A 31 -14.13 -10.83 11.87
N SER A 32 -13.29 -10.59 12.88
CA SER A 32 -12.08 -9.76 12.74
C SER A 32 -11.13 -10.36 11.70
N VAL A 33 -10.86 -11.66 11.79
CA VAL A 33 -9.98 -12.36 10.85
C VAL A 33 -10.60 -12.39 9.46
N LEU A 34 -11.92 -12.62 9.35
CA LEU A 34 -12.62 -12.65 8.08
C LEU A 34 -12.55 -11.30 7.37
N TYR A 35 -12.93 -10.21 8.03
CA TYR A 35 -12.90 -8.87 7.44
C TYR A 35 -11.49 -8.42 7.11
N LEU A 36 -10.52 -8.68 7.98
CA LEU A 36 -9.13 -8.36 7.72
C LEU A 36 -8.58 -9.14 6.52
N SER A 37 -8.88 -10.43 6.43
CA SER A 37 -8.44 -11.27 5.31
C SER A 37 -9.02 -10.81 3.98
N LEU A 38 -10.31 -10.46 3.94
CA LEU A 38 -10.96 -9.90 2.76
C LEU A 38 -10.36 -8.54 2.36
N THR A 39 -10.09 -7.68 3.35
CA THR A 39 -9.51 -6.36 3.14
C THR A 39 -8.10 -6.46 2.56
N VAL A 40 -7.23 -7.27 3.17
CA VAL A 40 -5.85 -7.50 2.69
C VAL A 40 -5.86 -8.19 1.32
N GLY A 41 -6.79 -9.12 1.09
CA GLY A 41 -6.98 -9.75 -0.21
C GLY A 41 -7.35 -8.76 -1.31
N ALA A 42 -8.23 -7.80 -1.01
CA ALA A 42 -8.54 -6.70 -1.93
C ALA A 42 -7.32 -5.79 -2.18
N GLY A 43 -6.43 -5.63 -1.20
CA GLY A 43 -5.18 -4.88 -1.33
C GLY A 43 -4.19 -5.45 -2.38
N ALA A 44 -4.32 -6.72 -2.74
CA ALA A 44 -3.55 -7.29 -3.85
C ALA A 44 -3.80 -6.55 -5.18
N LEU A 45 -4.98 -5.94 -5.36
CA LEU A 45 -5.30 -5.12 -6.53
C LEU A 45 -4.46 -3.84 -6.59
N ILE A 46 -4.11 -3.27 -5.45
CA ILE A 46 -3.23 -2.10 -5.35
C ILE A 46 -1.83 -2.47 -5.83
N GLN A 47 -1.33 -3.62 -5.36
CA GLN A 47 -0.01 -4.13 -5.75
C GLN A 47 0.10 -4.39 -7.25
N ALA A 48 -0.96 -4.93 -7.86
CA ALA A 48 -1.04 -5.13 -9.31
C ALA A 48 -0.96 -3.81 -10.08
N GLY A 49 -1.74 -2.79 -9.67
CA GLY A 49 -1.68 -1.47 -10.29
C GLY A 49 -0.31 -0.79 -10.14
N PHE A 50 0.30 -0.92 -8.97
CA PHE A 50 1.64 -0.40 -8.67
C PHE A 50 2.72 -0.97 -9.59
N MET A 51 2.72 -2.29 -9.81
CA MET A 51 3.71 -2.93 -10.69
C MET A 51 3.57 -2.50 -12.15
N ILE A 52 2.34 -2.41 -12.65
CA ILE A 52 2.08 -2.00 -14.04
C ILE A 52 2.50 -0.55 -14.26
N ASN A 53 2.24 0.34 -13.29
CA ASN A 53 2.62 1.75 -13.39
C ASN A 53 4.14 1.96 -13.60
N HIS A 54 5.00 1.15 -12.98
CA HIS A 54 6.46 1.28 -13.15
C HIS A 54 6.92 0.95 -14.57
N ILE A 55 6.33 -0.11 -15.14
CA ILE A 55 6.63 -0.58 -16.48
C ILE A 55 6.09 0.42 -17.52
N ASP A 56 4.89 0.95 -17.29
CA ASP A 56 4.25 1.94 -18.17
C ASP A 56 4.97 3.29 -18.14
N LEU A 57 5.49 3.71 -16.98
CA LEU A 57 6.15 5.00 -16.79
C LEU A 57 7.56 5.02 -17.41
N ALA A 58 8.37 3.99 -17.12
CA ALA A 58 9.74 3.90 -17.59
C ALA A 58 10.21 2.44 -17.72
N PRO A 59 9.90 1.75 -18.83
CA PRO A 59 10.16 0.31 -18.97
C PRO A 59 11.65 -0.06 -18.88
N ARG A 60 12.56 0.83 -19.28
CA ARG A 60 14.02 0.62 -19.20
C ARG A 60 14.58 0.84 -17.79
N PHE A 61 13.91 1.64 -16.97
CA PHE A 61 14.31 1.97 -15.59
C PHE A 61 13.41 1.30 -14.54
N ALA A 62 12.45 0.47 -14.96
CA ALA A 62 11.44 -0.12 -14.10
C ALA A 62 12.07 -0.88 -12.91
N GLY A 63 13.16 -1.62 -13.12
CA GLY A 63 13.87 -2.32 -12.04
C GLY A 63 14.50 -1.37 -11.00
N VAL A 64 15.09 -0.25 -11.44
CA VAL A 64 15.66 0.75 -10.53
C VAL A 64 14.56 1.48 -9.75
N LEU A 65 13.49 1.89 -10.43
CA LEU A 65 12.33 2.52 -9.80
C LEU A 65 11.67 1.57 -8.79
N MET A 66 11.55 0.29 -9.13
CA MET A 66 11.02 -0.74 -8.23
C MET A 66 11.93 -0.96 -7.01
N GLY A 67 13.25 -0.87 -7.17
CA GLY A 67 14.21 -0.93 -6.06
C GLY A 67 14.09 0.27 -5.10
N ILE A 68 13.99 1.49 -5.66
CA ILE A 68 13.80 2.72 -4.87
C ILE A 68 12.48 2.65 -4.09
N THR A 69 11.39 2.30 -4.76
CA THR A 69 10.07 2.21 -4.12
C THR A 69 9.99 1.10 -3.08
N ASN A 70 10.66 -0.05 -3.29
CA ASN A 70 10.77 -1.09 -2.28
C ASN A 70 11.51 -0.59 -1.04
N THR A 71 12.60 0.18 -1.21
CA THR A 71 13.34 0.76 -0.09
C THR A 71 12.44 1.65 0.77
N PHE A 72 11.68 2.57 0.16
CA PHE A 72 10.70 3.37 0.89
C PHE A 72 9.56 2.51 1.48
N GLY A 73 9.14 1.47 0.78
CA GLY A 73 8.10 0.53 1.22
C GLY A 73 8.50 -0.32 2.43
N THR A 74 9.79 -0.54 2.67
CA THR A 74 10.25 -1.26 3.87
C THR A 74 10.19 -0.43 5.15
N ILE A 75 10.20 0.91 5.05
CA ILE A 75 10.20 1.80 6.24
C ILE A 75 8.93 1.59 7.09
N PRO A 76 7.70 1.61 6.52
CA PRO A 76 6.50 1.26 7.28
C PRO A 76 6.56 -0.14 7.90
N GLY A 77 7.16 -1.11 7.21
CA GLY A 77 7.33 -2.47 7.73
C GLY A 77 8.21 -2.57 8.97
N ILE A 78 9.18 -1.66 9.12
CA ILE A 78 10.04 -1.56 10.32
C ILE A 78 9.31 -0.81 11.45
N VAL A 79 8.56 0.24 11.11
CA VAL A 79 7.88 1.10 12.10
C VAL A 79 6.62 0.45 12.67
N ALA A 80 5.88 -0.31 11.87
CA ALA A 80 4.58 -0.88 12.25
C ALA A 80 4.62 -1.74 13.54
N PRO A 81 5.58 -2.67 13.74
CA PRO A 81 5.67 -3.44 14.98
C PRO A 81 5.95 -2.59 16.21
N VAL A 82 6.75 -1.52 16.06
CA VAL A 82 7.06 -0.60 17.16
C VAL A 82 5.80 0.14 17.60
N VAL A 83 5.04 0.68 16.63
CA VAL A 83 3.77 1.37 16.91
C VAL A 83 2.75 0.40 17.52
N ALA A 84 2.62 -0.81 16.97
CA ALA A 84 1.71 -1.83 17.48
C ALA A 84 2.04 -2.22 18.93
N LYS A 85 3.32 -2.33 19.28
CA LYS A 85 3.76 -2.59 20.67
C LYS A 85 3.31 -1.49 21.64
N TYR A 86 3.42 -0.22 21.25
CA TYR A 86 2.98 0.89 22.11
C TYR A 86 1.46 0.98 22.25
N MET A 87 0.70 0.50 21.25
CA MET A 87 -0.76 0.43 21.29
C MET A 87 -1.25 -0.76 22.13
N ALA A 88 -0.62 -1.92 22.00
CA ALA A 88 -1.03 -3.15 22.68
C ALA A 88 -0.47 -3.27 24.12
N GLN A 89 -0.58 -2.23 24.94
CA GLN A 89 -0.12 -2.27 26.34
C GLN A 89 -1.01 -3.19 27.20
N GLU A 90 -0.40 -3.82 28.21
CA GLU A 90 -1.11 -4.73 29.10
C GLU A 90 -2.24 -3.98 29.84
N PRO A 91 -3.48 -4.51 29.82
CA PRO A 91 -4.59 -3.90 30.53
C PRO A 91 -4.35 -3.92 32.04
N PRO A 92 -4.76 -2.88 32.79
CA PRO A 92 -4.70 -2.88 34.25
C PRO A 92 -5.42 -4.10 34.82
N SER A 93 -4.78 -4.77 35.80
CA SER A 93 -5.32 -5.99 36.42
C SER A 93 -6.74 -5.76 36.93
N GLY A 94 -7.72 -6.45 36.34
CA GLY A 94 -9.15 -6.37 36.71
C GLY A 94 -10.08 -5.72 35.67
N SER A 95 -9.58 -5.31 34.50
CA SER A 95 -10.41 -4.73 33.44
C SER A 95 -10.78 -5.74 32.34
N ASP A 96 -11.94 -5.54 31.68
CA ASP A 96 -12.46 -6.44 30.63
C ASP A 96 -11.50 -6.49 29.42
N VAL A 97 -10.59 -7.45 29.48
CA VAL A 97 -9.48 -7.66 28.54
C VAL A 97 -9.95 -7.67 27.08
N LYS A 98 -11.15 -8.19 26.81
CA LYS A 98 -11.73 -8.26 25.46
C LYS A 98 -12.04 -6.89 24.86
N HIS A 99 -12.60 -5.96 25.63
CA HIS A 99 -12.97 -4.64 25.13
C HIS A 99 -11.74 -3.76 24.89
N ILE A 100 -10.75 -3.83 25.78
CA ILE A 100 -9.51 -3.06 25.68
C ILE A 100 -8.73 -3.44 24.42
N TYR A 101 -8.57 -4.74 24.14
CA TYR A 101 -7.89 -5.16 22.91
C TYR A 101 -8.60 -4.67 21.64
N GLN A 102 -9.93 -4.67 21.59
CA GLN A 102 -10.65 -4.13 20.43
C GLN A 102 -10.41 -2.64 20.22
N GLU A 103 -10.38 -1.85 21.29
CA GLU A 103 -10.13 -0.41 21.20
C GLU A 103 -8.70 -0.10 20.76
N GLU A 104 -7.69 -0.82 21.27
CA GLU A 104 -6.30 -0.64 20.86
C GLU A 104 -6.08 -1.01 19.39
N TRP A 105 -6.62 -2.15 18.93
CA TRP A 105 -6.54 -2.53 17.52
C TRP A 105 -7.34 -1.60 16.61
N ARG A 106 -8.45 -1.02 17.09
CA ARG A 106 -9.18 0.02 16.36
C ARG A 106 -8.31 1.25 16.11
N LYS A 107 -7.49 1.68 17.07
CA LYS A 107 -6.52 2.78 16.86
C LYS A 107 -5.51 2.44 15.78
N VAL A 108 -4.99 1.21 15.76
CA VAL A 108 -4.07 0.72 14.72
C VAL A 108 -4.74 0.79 13.34
N PHE A 109 -5.97 0.29 13.20
CA PHE A 109 -6.70 0.36 11.94
C PHE A 109 -6.98 1.80 11.50
N LEU A 110 -7.32 2.70 12.42
CA LEU A 110 -7.53 4.12 12.10
C LEU A 110 -6.25 4.81 11.59
N ILE A 111 -5.09 4.50 12.16
CA ILE A 111 -3.81 5.01 11.64
C ILE A 111 -3.56 4.49 10.23
N SER A 112 -3.75 3.18 10.00
CA SER A 112 -3.61 2.59 8.67
C SER A 112 -4.53 3.27 7.65
N VAL A 113 -5.80 3.51 8.00
CA VAL A 113 -6.77 4.22 7.15
C VAL A 113 -6.27 5.61 6.75
N GLN A 114 -5.70 6.36 7.68
CA GLN A 114 -5.12 7.68 7.38
C GLN A 114 -3.95 7.57 6.40
N VAL A 115 -3.09 6.56 6.55
CA VAL A 115 -1.97 6.30 5.63
C VAL A 115 -2.48 5.96 4.23
N TYR A 116 -3.51 5.12 4.11
CA TYR A 116 -4.11 4.78 2.81
C TYR A 116 -4.77 5.98 2.13
N ILE A 117 -5.52 6.81 2.89
CA ILE A 117 -6.15 8.03 2.37
C ILE A 117 -5.09 9.05 1.95
N PHE A 118 -4.05 9.25 2.77
CA PHE A 118 -2.93 10.12 2.44
C PHE A 118 -2.21 9.65 1.17
N GLY A 119 -1.92 8.34 1.08
CA GLY A 119 -1.34 7.74 -0.11
C GLY A 119 -2.22 7.93 -1.36
N ALA A 120 -3.53 7.76 -1.23
CA ALA A 120 -4.49 8.01 -2.31
C ALA A 120 -4.49 9.49 -2.74
N ALA A 121 -4.43 10.44 -1.81
CA ALA A 121 -4.37 11.86 -2.11
C ALA A 121 -3.07 12.25 -2.82
N VAL A 122 -1.92 11.78 -2.31
CA VAL A 122 -0.62 12.01 -2.95
C VAL A 122 -0.60 11.41 -4.36
N TYR A 123 -1.10 10.20 -4.51
CA TYR A 123 -1.16 9.52 -5.79
C TYR A 123 -2.10 10.25 -6.76
N LEU A 124 -3.24 10.77 -6.30
CA LEU A 124 -4.15 11.57 -7.12
C LEU A 124 -3.51 12.87 -7.64
N ILE A 125 -2.68 13.52 -6.83
CA ILE A 125 -2.05 14.80 -7.19
C ILE A 125 -0.80 14.59 -8.06
N LEU A 126 0.02 13.57 -7.77
CA LEU A 126 1.35 13.41 -8.35
C LEU A 126 1.46 12.32 -9.42
N ALA A 127 0.52 11.37 -9.50
CA ALA A 127 0.63 10.30 -10.48
C ALA A 127 0.37 10.81 -11.89
N ASP A 128 1.38 10.71 -12.76
CA ASP A 128 1.21 10.89 -14.18
C ASP A 128 1.20 9.53 -14.88
N GLY A 129 0.20 9.37 -15.75
CA GLY A 129 -0.02 8.19 -16.56
C GLY A 129 0.64 8.29 -17.93
N LYS A 130 1.67 9.11 -18.12
CA LYS A 130 2.37 9.20 -19.40
C LYS A 130 3.80 8.72 -19.23
N LYS A 131 4.30 8.03 -20.26
CA LYS A 131 5.73 7.70 -20.36
C LYS A 131 6.53 8.98 -20.17
N GLN A 132 7.42 9.00 -19.20
CA GLN A 132 8.17 10.20 -18.89
C GLN A 132 9.18 10.50 -20.00
N TRP A 133 9.43 11.78 -20.26
CA TRP A 133 10.32 12.23 -21.34
C TRP A 133 11.77 11.72 -21.19
N TRP A 134 12.20 11.45 -19.96
CA TRP A 134 13.51 10.88 -19.63
C TRP A 134 13.55 9.34 -19.69
N ALA A 135 12.41 8.67 -19.91
CA ALA A 135 12.34 7.21 -19.97
C ALA A 135 13.05 6.63 -21.20
N ASP A 136 13.24 7.44 -22.24
CA ASP A 136 14.08 7.14 -23.41
C ASP A 136 15.54 7.48 -23.09
N GLY A 137 16.19 6.69 -22.23
CA GLY A 137 17.63 6.82 -22.02
C GLY A 137 18.42 6.77 -23.34
N VAL A 138 19.61 7.38 -23.37
CA VAL A 138 20.52 7.50 -24.54
C VAL A 138 20.43 6.26 -25.44
N LYS A 139 20.09 6.45 -26.73
CA LYS A 139 20.14 5.38 -27.74
C LYS A 139 21.55 4.81 -27.73
N LYS A 140 21.73 3.59 -27.22
CA LYS A 140 22.94 2.82 -27.49
C LYS A 140 22.81 2.39 -28.95
N GLU A 141 23.37 3.18 -29.86
CA GLU A 141 23.56 2.74 -31.24
C GLU A 141 24.33 1.43 -31.17
N ARG A 142 23.62 0.33 -31.41
CA ARG A 142 24.24 -0.95 -31.63
C ARG A 142 24.92 -0.77 -32.98
N LYS A 143 26.22 -0.44 -32.99
CA LYS A 143 27.04 -0.53 -34.19
C LYS A 143 26.93 -1.97 -34.66
N ASP A 144 26.06 -2.19 -35.63
CA ASP A 144 26.02 -3.43 -36.37
C ASP A 144 27.36 -3.47 -37.07
N SER A 145 28.26 -4.25 -36.48
CA SER A 145 29.58 -4.46 -37.03
C SER A 145 29.32 -5.36 -38.22
N SER A 146 29.13 -4.75 -39.38
CA SER A 146 29.21 -5.42 -40.67
C SER A 146 30.52 -6.19 -40.68
N ILE A 147 30.45 -7.47 -40.36
CA ILE A 147 31.50 -8.44 -40.66
C ILE A 147 31.44 -8.56 -42.19
N GLN A 148 32.27 -7.72 -42.84
CA GLN A 148 32.70 -7.92 -44.22
C GLN A 148 33.65 -9.10 -44.29
#